data_AF-A0A711ULN5-F1
#
_entry.id   AF-A0A711ULN5-F1
#
_cell.length_a   1.000
_cell.length_b   1.000
_cell.length_c   1.000
_cell.angle_alpha   90.00
_cell.angle_beta   90.00
_cell.angle_gamma   90.00
#
_symmetry.space_group_name_H-M   'P 1'
#
loop_
_entity.id
_entity.type
_entity.pdbx_description
1 polymer ?
#
loop_
_entity_poly.entity_id
_entity_poly.type
_entity_poly.pdbx_seq_one_letter_code
_entity_poly.pdbx_strand_id
1 'polypeptide(L)' 'SNPRGPVVEYTNIILKEMGHAAPPRIAYEFSN' A
#
# COMPACT_ATOMS: atom_id res chain seq x y z
N SER A 1 -3.99 -11.74 -10.86
CA SER A 1 -4.03 -11.54 -9.40
C SER A 1 -3.54 -10.13 -9.09
N ASN A 2 -4.09 -9.45 -8.07
CA ASN A 2 -3.60 -8.14 -7.64
C ASN A 2 -2.49 -8.36 -6.58
N PRO A 3 -1.26 -7.87 -6.78
CA PRO A 3 -0.14 -8.11 -5.87
C PRO A 3 -0.26 -7.35 -4.54
N ARG A 4 -1.09 -6.30 -4.46
CA ARG A 4 -1.34 -5.50 -3.25
C ARG A 4 -2.51 -6.05 -2.45
N GLY A 5 -3.57 -6.46 -3.14
CA GLY A 5 -4.85 -6.77 -2.52
C GLY A 5 -5.57 -5.50 -2.00
N PRO A 6 -6.87 -5.63 -1.66
CA PRO A 6 -7.73 -4.48 -1.39
C PRO A 6 -7.30 -3.69 -0.14
N VAL A 7 -6.84 -4.38 0.91
CA VAL A 7 -6.43 -3.73 2.17
C VAL A 7 -5.23 -2.81 1.96
N VAL A 8 -4.21 -3.27 1.20
CA VAL A 8 -3.01 -2.46 0.94
C VAL A 8 -3.35 -1.21 0.13
N GLU A 9 -4.29 -1.31 -0.81
CA GLU A 9 -4.73 -0.15 -1.60
C GLU A 9 -5.45 0.89 -0.72
N TYR A 10 -6.38 0.45 0.15
CA TYR A 10 -7.04 1.37 1.08
C TYR A 10 -6.08 1.98 2.10
N THR A 11 -5.16 1.19 2.66
CA THR A 11 -4.13 1.71 3.58
C THR A 11 -3.27 2.77 2.90
N ASN A 12 -2.84 2.56 1.66
CA ASN A 12 -2.03 3.54 0.93
C ASN A 12 -2.80 4.86 0.69
N ILE A 13 -4.11 4.80 0.42
CA ILE A 13 -4.96 5.99 0.25
C ILE A 13 -5.02 6.77 1.56
N ILE A 14 -5.38 6.09 2.66
CA ILE A 14 -5.52 6.72 3.99
C ILE A 14 -4.20 7.35 4.43
N LEU A 15 -3.07 6.66 4.26
CA LEU A 15 -1.75 7.20 4.62
C LEU A 15 -1.38 8.44 3.81
N LYS A 16 -1.72 8.45 2.52
CA LYS A 16 -1.47 9.62 1.66
C LYS A 16 -2.34 10.81 2.06
N GLU A 17 -3.61 10.58 2.39
CA GLU A 17 -4.52 11.61 2.88
C GLU A 17 -4.10 12.18 4.23
N MET A 18 -3.47 11.36 5.10
CA MET A 18 -2.89 11.81 6.37
C MET A 18 -1.55 12.55 6.22
N GLY A 19 -1.02 12.71 5.01
CA GLY A 19 0.29 13.34 4.79
C GLY A 19 1.46 12.48 5.27
N HIS A 20 1.29 11.16 5.34
CA HIS A 20 2.36 10.26 5.76
C HIS A 20 3.50 10.23 4.73
N ALA A 21 4.74 10.43 5.18
CA ALA A 21 5.91 10.53 4.31
C ALA A 21 6.42 9.18 3.78
N ALA A 22 5.91 8.06 4.29
CA ALA A 22 6.35 6.74 3.84
C ALA A 22 5.86 6.44 2.41
N PRO A 23 6.67 5.73 1.60
CA PRO A 23 6.27 5.33 0.26
C PRO A 23 5.09 4.34 0.30
N PRO A 24 4.18 4.36 -0.69
CA PRO A 24 3.09 3.39 -0.79
C PRO A 24 3.62 1.96 -0.92
N ARG A 25 2.93 1.00 -0.29
CA ARG A 25 3.25 -0.43 -0.42
C ARG A 25 2.79 -0.97 -1.78
N ILE A 26 3.73 -1.51 -2.56
CA ILE A 26 3.49 -1.94 -3.95
C ILE A 26 3.13 -3.43 -4.10
N ALA A 27 3.40 -4.25 -3.07
CA ALA A 27 3.02 -5.65 -3.00
C ALA A 27 2.79 -6.08 -1.55
N TYR A 28 1.91 -7.05 -1.33
CA TYR A 28 1.68 -7.66 -0.02
C TYR A 28 2.87 -8.55 0.36
N GLU A 29 3.23 -9.50 -0.48
CA GLU A 29 4.41 -10.33 -0.24
C GLU A 29 5.71 -9.59 -0.62
N PHE A 30 6.79 -9.94 0.06
CA PHE A 30 8.13 -9.51 -0.36
C PHE A 30 8.53 -10.35 -1.57
N SER A 31 8.77 -9.72 -2.72
CA SER A 31 9.36 -10.40 -3.87
C SER A 31 10.83 -10.65 -3.57
N ASN A 32 11.19 -11.91 -3.30
CA ASN A 32 12.57 -12.35 -3.12
C ASN A 32 13.36 -12.32 -4.44
#